data_AF-A0A853AIQ3-F1
#
_entry.id   AF-A0A853AIQ3-F1
#
_cell.length_a   1.000
_cell.length_b   1.000
_cell.length_c   1.000
_cell.angle_alpha   90.00
_cell.angle_beta   90.00
_cell.angle_gamma   90.00
#
_symmetry.space_group_name_H-M   'P 1'
#
loop_
_entity.id
_entity.type
_entity.pdbx_description
1 polymer ?
#
loop_
_entity_poly.entity_id
_entity_poly.type
_entity_poly.pdbx_seq_one_letter_code
_entity_poly.pdbx_strand_id
1 'polypeptide(L)'
;MPVGSENASGGFAPHRLSWSDFDEIARSTGGARTVRQLRRAERSRRLLLLRGLVDEVAKTPEQCGPLPSPEHAWEILARVQARAPRVLDRMLAHPYTGSWAGYTTRLLHHKTTGVCPLWVHVGHVHALAAAAAIHANLPFETSVPVWNGGAALPTLGLVRLPADAPFSVAEVRSDGTNVDVRSGATCVRLPEDRFAEAPGWWPLRQVSVRSGGQAFSVHLDDVDPYRGLREPVLPQRLSDAEVRAWRELLADAWRLISTHLPAMAPALRAGLQSLVPRPAVPFRMPSSSTGEAFGSAIVSRPVDGYELAAMLVHEFQHIRLGGLLHFIRLREDDPRLRFHTPWRDDPRPVAGVLQGVYAFFGVTMFWRALAQASPAPENRRAEFEFAYWRLGTWETLQALRQDSALTDAGRRFVDGVAAELGPWQDEPVSADLAEQARALVTDHHAGWRIRHVRPDPETVRAVSDAWLAGHRRLTGVRVTDDRAPTPVSDGPWSQARLDLVRLRFFEDAPGIVQETWQNVPDATPADLAYATGRLDEAADGYRAELAADPDRPASWIGLGLALSGLGAHAAARALLSCPELVRAVHRRVRSEATSEVAPDELADWIGRFLT
;
A
#
# COMPACT_ATOMS: atom_id res chain seq x y z
N MET A 1 -20.36 -26.25 -6.19
CA MET A 1 -21.62 -25.67 -5.66
C MET A 1 -22.35 -24.97 -6.80
N PRO A 2 -23.69 -25.09 -6.93
CA PRO A 2 -24.29 -25.54 -8.19
C PRO A 2 -24.54 -24.43 -9.22
N VAL A 3 -24.30 -24.82 -10.47
CA VAL A 3 -24.68 -24.15 -11.71
C VAL A 3 -26.17 -24.41 -11.93
N GLY A 4 -26.97 -23.37 -12.15
CA GLY A 4 -28.42 -23.51 -12.32
C GLY A 4 -29.06 -22.22 -12.85
N SER A 5 -29.89 -22.41 -13.87
CA SER A 5 -30.61 -21.45 -14.70
C SER A 5 -31.60 -20.57 -13.93
N GLU A 6 -31.81 -19.37 -14.46
CA GLU A 6 -32.75 -18.35 -13.98
C GLU A 6 -34.16 -18.93 -13.83
N ASN A 7 -34.66 -18.93 -12.60
CA ASN A 7 -36.09 -18.90 -12.31
C ASN A 7 -36.35 -17.72 -11.38
N ALA A 8 -37.17 -16.79 -11.88
CA ALA A 8 -37.62 -15.61 -11.16
C ALA A 8 -38.64 -16.01 -10.08
N SER A 9 -38.17 -16.10 -8.85
CA SER A 9 -38.99 -16.03 -7.64
C SER A 9 -38.38 -14.95 -6.74
N GLY A 10 -39.19 -14.07 -6.16
CA GLY A 10 -38.78 -12.91 -5.35
C GLY A 10 -38.08 -13.24 -4.03
N GLY A 11 -37.03 -14.05 -4.07
CA GLY A 11 -36.10 -14.32 -2.97
C GLY A 11 -34.80 -13.53 -3.13
N PHE A 12 -34.01 -13.46 -2.06
CA PHE A 12 -32.69 -12.86 -2.08
C PHE A 12 -31.77 -13.58 -3.08
N ALA A 13 -31.34 -12.87 -4.12
CA ALA A 13 -30.37 -13.40 -5.08
C ALA A 13 -28.95 -13.26 -4.52
N PRO A 14 -28.15 -14.35 -4.41
CA PRO A 14 -26.77 -14.25 -3.96
C PRO A 14 -25.92 -13.49 -4.98
N HIS A 15 -24.96 -12.70 -4.51
CA HIS A 15 -23.96 -12.12 -5.40
C HIS A 15 -23.08 -13.23 -5.97
N ARG A 16 -22.93 -13.26 -7.29
CA ARG A 16 -22.08 -14.22 -8.01
C ARG A 16 -21.06 -13.47 -8.86
N LEU A 17 -19.84 -13.98 -8.88
CA LEU A 17 -18.78 -13.54 -9.78
C LEU A 17 -18.53 -14.67 -10.78
N SER A 18 -18.62 -14.38 -12.08
CA SER A 18 -18.32 -15.38 -13.10
C SER A 18 -16.81 -15.64 -13.17
N TRP A 19 -16.40 -16.81 -13.66
CA TRP A 19 -14.98 -17.08 -13.90
C TRP A 19 -14.38 -16.13 -14.95
N SER A 20 -15.17 -15.66 -15.90
CA SER A 20 -14.74 -14.61 -16.85
C SER A 20 -14.43 -13.30 -16.14
N ASP A 21 -15.31 -12.84 -15.24
CA ASP A 21 -15.08 -11.64 -14.44
C ASP A 21 -13.88 -11.80 -13.50
N PHE A 22 -13.69 -13.00 -12.95
CA PHE A 22 -12.53 -13.36 -12.14
C PHE A 22 -11.22 -13.23 -12.93
N ASP A 23 -11.18 -13.79 -14.14
CA ASP A 23 -9.98 -13.75 -14.99
C ASP A 23 -9.67 -12.33 -15.47
N GLU A 24 -10.71 -11.54 -15.78
CA GLU A 24 -10.57 -10.11 -16.07
C GLU A 24 -9.96 -9.35 -14.89
N ILE A 25 -10.27 -9.71 -13.64
CA ILE A 25 -9.63 -9.13 -12.46
C ILE A 25 -8.18 -9.60 -12.39
N ALA A 26 -7.91 -10.90 -12.45
CA ALA A 26 -6.55 -11.44 -12.36
C ALA A 26 -5.59 -10.80 -13.38
N ARG A 27 -6.06 -10.59 -14.61
CA ARG A 27 -5.28 -9.97 -15.70
C ARG A 27 -5.32 -8.43 -15.70
N SER A 28 -5.99 -7.83 -14.72
CA SER A 28 -6.20 -6.37 -14.63
C SER A 28 -6.96 -5.73 -15.79
N THR A 29 -7.61 -6.50 -16.66
CA THR A 29 -8.38 -6.03 -17.83
C THR A 29 -9.85 -5.70 -17.52
N GLY A 30 -10.35 -6.11 -16.35
CA GLY A 30 -11.72 -5.84 -15.90
C GLY A 30 -12.04 -4.34 -15.79
N GLY A 31 -12.94 -3.88 -16.65
CA GLY A 31 -13.34 -2.48 -16.75
C GLY A 31 -14.35 -2.04 -15.67
N ALA A 32 -15.01 -0.91 -15.91
CA ALA A 32 -15.98 -0.32 -14.99
C ALA A 32 -17.16 -1.26 -14.64
N ARG A 33 -17.52 -2.20 -15.52
CA ARG A 33 -18.59 -3.20 -15.28
C ARG A 33 -18.22 -4.11 -14.09
N THR A 34 -17.02 -4.67 -14.13
CA THR A 34 -16.49 -5.61 -13.12
C THR A 34 -16.34 -4.92 -11.77
N VAL A 35 -15.83 -3.68 -11.75
CA VAL A 35 -15.77 -2.85 -10.53
C VAL A 35 -17.16 -2.56 -9.95
N ARG A 36 -18.16 -2.29 -10.80
CA ARG A 36 -19.55 -2.09 -10.34
C ARG A 36 -20.15 -3.36 -9.73
N GLN A 37 -19.77 -4.55 -10.20
CA GLN A 37 -20.20 -5.80 -9.57
C GLN A 37 -19.59 -5.94 -8.16
N LEU A 38 -18.29 -5.67 -8.00
CA LEU A 38 -17.64 -5.66 -6.67
C LEU A 38 -18.35 -4.68 -5.72
N ARG A 39 -18.64 -3.46 -6.18
CA ARG A 39 -19.38 -2.45 -5.40
C ARG A 39 -20.77 -2.90 -4.96
N ARG A 40 -21.48 -3.69 -5.78
CA ARG A 40 -22.81 -4.21 -5.41
C ARG A 40 -22.72 -5.21 -4.26
N ALA A 41 -21.70 -6.05 -4.23
CA ALA A 41 -21.48 -6.95 -3.10
C ALA A 41 -21.05 -6.19 -1.84
N GLU A 42 -20.15 -5.21 -1.96
CA GLU A 42 -19.78 -4.34 -0.84
C GLU A 42 -21.00 -3.66 -0.22
N ARG A 43 -21.91 -3.14 -1.06
CA ARG A 43 -23.16 -2.55 -0.60
C ARG A 43 -23.98 -3.52 0.25
N SER A 44 -24.20 -4.75 -0.24
CA SER A 44 -24.98 -5.75 0.52
C SER A 44 -24.27 -6.18 1.81
N ARG A 45 -22.94 -6.39 1.76
CA ARG A 45 -22.13 -6.70 2.94
C ARG A 45 -22.25 -5.59 4.00
N ARG A 46 -22.11 -4.32 3.60
CA ARG A 46 -22.21 -3.17 4.51
C ARG A 46 -23.61 -2.98 5.07
N LEU A 47 -24.67 -3.28 4.31
CA LEU A 47 -26.04 -3.26 4.83
C LEU A 47 -26.25 -4.32 5.92
N LEU A 48 -25.73 -5.53 5.71
CA LEU A 48 -25.81 -6.61 6.72
C LEU A 48 -24.98 -6.27 7.97
N LEU A 49 -23.77 -5.72 7.79
CA LEU A 49 -22.94 -5.26 8.91
C LEU A 49 -23.64 -4.16 9.70
N LEU A 50 -24.24 -3.19 9.02
CA LEU A 50 -24.99 -2.11 9.66
C LEU A 50 -26.19 -2.65 10.46
N ARG A 51 -26.99 -3.55 9.87
CA ARG A 51 -28.12 -4.15 10.60
C ARG A 51 -27.65 -4.95 11.80
N GLY A 52 -26.62 -5.77 11.62
CA GLY A 52 -26.02 -6.55 12.72
C GLY A 52 -25.50 -5.67 13.85
N LEU A 53 -24.87 -4.54 13.53
CA LEU A 53 -24.40 -3.58 14.54
C LEU A 53 -25.57 -2.94 15.30
N VAL A 54 -26.63 -2.53 14.60
CA VAL A 54 -27.85 -1.98 15.22
C VAL A 54 -28.49 -3.03 16.14
N ASP A 55 -28.65 -4.27 15.66
CA ASP A 55 -29.25 -5.38 16.43
C ASP A 55 -28.44 -5.74 17.68
N GLU A 56 -27.10 -5.78 17.58
CA GLU A 56 -26.24 -6.09 18.72
C GLU A 56 -26.29 -4.99 19.78
N VAL A 57 -26.21 -3.72 19.37
CA VAL A 57 -26.24 -2.60 20.32
C VAL A 57 -27.63 -2.46 20.97
N ALA A 58 -28.71 -2.74 20.24
CA ALA A 58 -30.07 -2.69 20.78
C ALA A 58 -30.29 -3.65 21.97
N LYS A 59 -29.48 -4.71 22.09
CA LYS A 59 -29.51 -5.65 23.22
C LYS A 59 -28.85 -5.09 24.49
N THR A 60 -28.06 -4.03 24.37
CA THR A 60 -27.28 -3.42 25.46
C THR A 60 -27.38 -1.89 25.41
N PRO A 61 -28.54 -1.31 25.79
CA PRO A 61 -28.80 0.13 25.67
C PRO A 61 -27.77 1.01 26.39
N GLU A 62 -27.12 0.50 27.43
CA GLU A 62 -26.10 1.21 28.21
C GLU A 62 -24.87 1.59 27.35
N GLN A 63 -24.63 0.86 26.26
CA GLN A 63 -23.53 1.14 25.32
C GLN A 63 -23.80 2.36 24.42
N CYS A 64 -25.05 2.85 24.37
CA CYS A 64 -25.42 4.04 23.60
C CYS A 64 -25.04 5.35 24.32
N GLY A 65 -24.73 5.28 25.62
CA GLY A 65 -24.40 6.45 26.42
C GLY A 65 -25.48 7.54 26.32
N PRO A 66 -25.11 8.79 25.97
CA PRO A 66 -26.07 9.90 25.88
C PRO A 66 -26.91 9.92 24.59
N LEU A 67 -26.70 8.98 23.67
CA LEU A 67 -27.35 8.98 22.36
C LEU A 67 -28.67 8.18 22.36
N PRO A 68 -29.61 8.50 21.46
CA PRO A 68 -30.80 7.70 21.25
C PRO A 68 -30.47 6.25 20.83
N SER A 69 -31.47 5.37 20.95
CA SER A 69 -31.38 4.01 20.43
C SER A 69 -30.96 4.00 18.94
N PRO A 70 -30.04 3.12 18.52
CA PRO A 70 -29.68 2.94 17.11
C PRO A 70 -30.86 2.61 16.18
N GLU A 71 -31.97 2.08 16.71
CA GLU A 71 -33.18 1.85 15.91
C GLU A 71 -33.79 3.18 15.41
N HIS A 72 -33.61 4.30 16.12
CA HIS A 72 -34.00 5.62 15.61
C HIS A 72 -33.23 6.01 14.34
N ALA A 73 -31.92 5.74 14.31
CA ALA A 73 -31.12 5.93 13.10
C ALA A 73 -31.57 4.99 11.97
N TRP A 74 -31.91 3.75 12.31
CA TRP A 74 -32.42 2.78 11.34
C TRP A 74 -33.76 3.22 10.71
N GLU A 75 -34.68 3.77 11.49
CA GLU A 75 -35.94 4.34 11.01
C GLU A 75 -35.71 5.53 10.07
N ILE A 76 -34.76 6.42 10.38
CA ILE A 76 -34.35 7.51 9.47
C ILE A 76 -33.84 6.91 8.14
N LEU A 77 -32.95 5.92 8.19
CA LEU A 77 -32.42 5.26 7.00
C LEU A 77 -33.51 4.55 6.19
N ALA A 78 -34.52 3.95 6.84
CA ALA A 78 -35.66 3.34 6.17
C ALA A 78 -36.51 4.39 5.44
N ARG A 79 -36.75 5.56 6.05
CA ARG A 79 -37.40 6.70 5.38
C ARG A 79 -36.60 7.20 4.18
N VAL A 80 -35.27 7.29 4.32
CA VAL A 80 -34.36 7.63 3.21
C VAL A 80 -34.45 6.59 2.09
N GLN A 81 -34.45 5.29 2.41
CA GLN A 81 -34.58 4.22 1.42
C GLN A 81 -35.90 4.31 0.65
N ALA A 82 -37.00 4.60 1.34
CA ALA A 82 -38.32 4.74 0.73
C ALA A 82 -38.41 5.95 -0.21
N ARG A 83 -37.80 7.08 0.17
CA ARG A 83 -37.88 8.34 -0.59
C ARG A 83 -36.80 8.46 -1.68
N ALA A 84 -35.58 8.07 -1.35
CA ALA A 84 -34.36 8.32 -2.11
C ALA A 84 -33.39 7.13 -1.99
N PRO A 85 -33.70 5.96 -2.56
CA PRO A 85 -32.89 4.74 -2.41
C PRO A 85 -31.44 4.91 -2.88
N ARG A 86 -31.22 5.77 -3.90
CA ARG A 86 -29.87 6.11 -4.40
C ARG A 86 -29.00 6.82 -3.35
N VAL A 87 -29.61 7.51 -2.38
CA VAL A 87 -28.89 8.16 -1.27
C VAL A 87 -28.41 7.11 -0.28
N LEU A 88 -29.25 6.13 0.09
CA LEU A 88 -28.78 5.02 0.93
C LEU A 88 -27.67 4.24 0.24
N ASP A 89 -27.81 3.97 -1.07
CA ASP A 89 -26.75 3.33 -1.85
C ASP A 89 -25.44 4.13 -1.81
N ARG A 90 -25.49 5.46 -1.84
CA ARG A 90 -24.32 6.33 -1.70
C ARG A 90 -23.70 6.20 -0.31
N MET A 91 -24.51 6.20 0.75
CA MET A 91 -24.01 6.04 2.12
C MET A 91 -23.33 4.69 2.31
N LEU A 92 -23.95 3.60 1.85
CA LEU A 92 -23.37 2.26 1.92
C LEU A 92 -22.13 2.13 1.02
N ALA A 93 -22.07 2.86 -0.10
CA ALA A 93 -20.91 2.85 -0.99
C ALA A 93 -19.73 3.69 -0.46
N HIS A 94 -19.96 4.60 0.49
CA HIS A 94 -18.91 5.41 1.12
C HIS A 94 -17.88 4.50 1.77
N PRO A 95 -16.58 4.62 1.44
CA PRO A 95 -15.54 3.73 1.96
C PRO A 95 -15.55 3.62 3.48
N TYR A 96 -15.69 4.75 4.18
CA TYR A 96 -15.52 4.80 5.64
C TYR A 96 -16.71 4.26 6.42
N THR A 97 -17.87 4.06 5.78
CA THR A 97 -18.96 3.27 6.38
C THR A 97 -18.50 1.83 6.64
N GLY A 98 -17.68 1.25 5.75
CA GLY A 98 -17.10 -0.08 5.94
C GLY A 98 -16.04 -0.10 7.03
N SER A 99 -15.10 0.85 7.02
CA SER A 99 -14.06 0.98 8.07
C SER A 99 -14.66 1.16 9.45
N TRP A 100 -15.64 2.07 9.57
CA TRP A 100 -16.35 2.31 10.81
C TRP A 100 -17.06 1.04 11.30
N ALA A 101 -17.90 0.43 10.46
CA ALA A 101 -18.68 -0.74 10.86
C ALA A 101 -17.75 -1.89 11.29
N GLY A 102 -16.70 -2.18 10.51
CA GLY A 102 -15.72 -3.22 10.86
C GLY A 102 -15.00 -2.92 12.18
N TYR A 103 -14.54 -1.69 12.37
CA TYR A 103 -13.86 -1.25 13.59
C TYR A 103 -14.78 -1.36 14.81
N THR A 104 -16.00 -0.82 14.74
CA THR A 104 -16.96 -0.85 15.84
C THR A 104 -17.43 -2.27 16.16
N THR A 105 -17.66 -3.12 15.16
CA THR A 105 -17.97 -4.54 15.39
C THR A 105 -16.84 -5.26 16.13
N ARG A 106 -15.56 -4.99 15.79
CA ARG A 106 -14.42 -5.54 16.54
C ARG A 106 -14.41 -5.08 17.99
N LEU A 107 -14.65 -3.79 18.25
CA LEU A 107 -14.72 -3.25 19.61
C LEU A 107 -15.82 -3.92 20.44
N LEU A 108 -17.03 -4.06 19.88
CA LEU A 108 -18.15 -4.73 20.51
C LEU A 108 -17.83 -6.21 20.82
N HIS A 109 -17.28 -6.92 19.84
CA HIS A 109 -16.91 -8.33 19.99
C HIS A 109 -15.82 -8.55 21.04
N HIS A 110 -14.81 -7.68 21.09
CA HIS A 110 -13.70 -7.77 22.05
C HIS A 110 -13.98 -7.07 23.38
N LYS A 111 -15.15 -6.43 23.55
CA LYS A 111 -15.54 -5.66 24.73
C LYS A 111 -14.51 -4.58 25.10
N THR A 112 -14.00 -3.86 24.10
CA THR A 112 -13.05 -2.76 24.27
C THR A 112 -13.66 -1.44 23.78
N THR A 113 -13.13 -0.31 24.22
CA THR A 113 -13.62 1.03 23.83
C THR A 113 -12.89 1.62 22.63
N GLY A 114 -11.61 1.27 22.44
CA GLY A 114 -10.77 1.86 21.40
C GLY A 114 -10.20 3.23 21.82
N VAL A 115 -10.09 4.14 20.86
CA VAL A 115 -9.45 5.47 21.03
C VAL A 115 -10.37 6.52 21.69
N CYS A 116 -11.66 6.21 21.85
CA CYS A 116 -12.63 7.03 22.57
C CYS A 116 -13.70 6.15 23.25
N PRO A 117 -14.63 6.71 24.04
CA PRO A 117 -15.71 5.92 24.63
C PRO A 117 -16.54 5.20 23.56
N LEU A 118 -16.92 3.95 23.82
CA LEU A 118 -17.62 3.09 22.86
C LEU A 118 -18.88 3.74 22.26
N TRP A 119 -19.62 4.53 23.04
CA TRP A 119 -20.84 5.21 22.58
C TRP A 119 -20.58 6.20 21.43
N VAL A 120 -19.37 6.75 21.30
CA VAL A 120 -18.98 7.62 20.18
C VAL A 120 -18.90 6.81 18.88
N HIS A 121 -18.37 5.59 18.96
CA HIS A 121 -18.27 4.68 17.83
C HIS A 121 -19.64 4.14 17.43
N VAL A 122 -20.40 3.62 18.39
CA VAL A 122 -21.78 3.18 18.18
C VAL A 122 -22.64 4.31 17.60
N GLY A 123 -22.48 5.51 18.17
CA GLY A 123 -23.21 6.71 17.80
C GLY A 123 -23.03 7.21 16.37
N HIS A 124 -21.97 6.77 15.68
CA HIS A 124 -21.74 7.18 14.30
C HIS A 124 -22.84 6.69 13.34
N VAL A 125 -23.65 5.69 13.72
CA VAL A 125 -24.86 5.32 12.97
C VAL A 125 -25.86 6.48 12.85
N HIS A 126 -25.97 7.32 13.89
CA HIS A 126 -26.80 8.52 13.86
C HIS A 126 -26.23 9.59 12.93
N ALA A 127 -24.90 9.73 12.89
CA ALA A 127 -24.24 10.62 11.94
C ALA A 127 -24.47 10.18 10.49
N LEU A 128 -24.37 8.87 10.22
CA LEU A 128 -24.68 8.29 8.91
C LEU A 128 -26.15 8.53 8.51
N ALA A 129 -27.08 8.31 9.43
CA ALA A 129 -28.51 8.54 9.21
C ALA A 129 -28.83 10.03 8.98
N ALA A 130 -28.24 10.93 9.76
CA ALA A 130 -28.37 12.37 9.58
C ALA A 130 -27.87 12.81 8.20
N ALA A 131 -26.68 12.37 7.80
CA ALA A 131 -26.14 12.69 6.48
C ALA A 131 -27.03 12.14 5.35
N ALA A 132 -27.55 10.92 5.50
CA ALA A 132 -28.48 10.32 4.54
C ALA A 132 -29.78 11.13 4.40
N ALA A 133 -30.35 11.58 5.53
CA ALA A 133 -31.58 12.38 5.54
C ALA A 133 -31.38 13.78 4.96
N ILE A 134 -30.21 14.40 5.20
CA ILE A 134 -29.82 15.67 4.58
C ILE A 134 -29.72 15.52 3.06
N HIS A 135 -29.02 14.50 2.55
CA HIS A 135 -28.95 14.24 1.10
C HIS A 135 -30.32 13.95 0.48
N ALA A 136 -31.26 13.42 1.26
CA ALA A 136 -32.62 13.11 0.82
C ALA A 136 -33.62 14.27 1.01
N ASN A 137 -33.18 15.43 1.53
CA ASN A 137 -34.02 16.58 1.87
C ASN A 137 -35.23 16.20 2.74
N LEU A 138 -35.01 15.34 3.74
CA LEU A 138 -36.05 14.90 4.66
C LEU A 138 -36.05 15.72 5.95
N PRO A 139 -37.23 16.00 6.54
CA PRO A 139 -37.30 16.50 7.89
C PRO A 139 -36.95 15.41 8.91
N PHE A 140 -36.04 15.72 9.83
CA PHE A 140 -35.63 14.82 10.90
C PHE A 140 -35.00 15.59 12.07
N GLU A 141 -34.90 14.90 13.19
CA GLU A 141 -34.15 15.32 14.36
C GLU A 141 -33.41 14.09 14.91
N THR A 142 -32.13 14.25 15.21
CA THR A 142 -31.33 13.21 15.86
C THR A 142 -30.15 13.82 16.60
N SER A 143 -29.48 13.01 17.42
CA SER A 143 -28.27 13.39 18.13
C SER A 143 -27.07 12.64 17.56
N VAL A 144 -25.96 13.35 17.35
CA VAL A 144 -24.72 12.78 16.81
C VAL A 144 -23.56 12.98 17.79
N PRO A 145 -22.58 12.06 17.80
CA PRO A 145 -21.40 12.23 18.62
C PRO A 145 -20.54 13.40 18.14
N VAL A 146 -19.99 14.14 19.11
CA VAL A 146 -19.00 15.19 18.92
C VAL A 146 -17.68 14.71 19.51
N TRP A 147 -16.62 14.79 18.73
CA TRP A 147 -15.26 14.44 19.16
C TRP A 147 -14.33 15.63 18.96
N ASN A 148 -13.79 16.16 20.06
CA ASN A 148 -12.91 17.34 20.08
C ASN A 148 -13.52 18.54 19.33
N GLY A 149 -14.81 18.79 19.57
CA GLY A 149 -15.57 19.84 18.92
C GLY A 149 -15.89 19.60 17.44
N GLY A 150 -15.72 18.37 16.94
CA GLY A 150 -16.10 17.98 15.58
C GLY A 150 -17.32 17.04 15.58
N ALA A 151 -18.41 17.45 14.94
CA ALA A 151 -19.55 16.58 14.63
C ALA A 151 -19.47 16.15 13.15
N ALA A 152 -19.03 14.91 12.91
CA ALA A 152 -18.84 14.40 11.55
C ALA A 152 -20.18 14.02 10.91
N LEU A 153 -20.39 14.42 9.66
CA LEU A 153 -21.52 14.04 8.82
C LEU A 153 -20.96 13.33 7.58
N PRO A 154 -20.94 11.98 7.54
CA PRO A 154 -20.31 11.22 6.45
C PRO A 154 -20.78 11.69 5.08
N THR A 155 -19.87 11.76 4.10
CA THR A 155 -20.09 12.26 2.73
C THR A 155 -20.46 13.74 2.58
N LEU A 156 -20.65 14.49 3.68
CA LEU A 156 -20.96 15.91 3.67
C LEU A 156 -19.80 16.75 4.19
N GLY A 157 -19.27 16.42 5.37
CA GLY A 157 -18.22 17.21 6.02
C GLY A 157 -18.23 17.10 7.54
N LEU A 158 -17.73 18.13 8.21
CA LEU A 158 -17.58 18.21 9.66
C LEU A 158 -18.09 19.57 10.17
N VAL A 159 -18.99 19.54 11.14
CA VAL A 159 -19.37 20.75 11.88
C VAL A 159 -18.39 20.97 13.03
N ARG A 160 -17.88 22.20 13.15
CA ARG A 160 -17.03 22.64 14.26
C ARG A 160 -17.87 23.38 15.29
N LEU A 161 -17.86 22.85 16.50
CA LEU A 161 -18.58 23.36 17.66
C LEU A 161 -17.57 23.67 18.78
N PRO A 162 -17.85 24.66 19.65
CA PRO A 162 -17.14 24.81 20.91
C PRO A 162 -17.23 23.51 21.72
N ALA A 163 -16.14 23.13 22.38
CA ALA A 163 -16.06 21.90 23.15
C ALA A 163 -15.46 22.17 24.51
N ASP A 164 -16.28 22.00 25.55
CA ASP A 164 -15.84 22.06 26.95
C ASP A 164 -15.34 20.69 27.45
N ALA A 165 -15.59 19.63 26.66
CA ALA A 165 -15.14 18.27 26.92
C ALA A 165 -14.68 17.58 25.61
N PRO A 166 -13.77 16.59 25.68
CA PRO A 166 -13.32 15.86 24.50
C PRO A 166 -14.43 15.12 23.74
N PHE A 167 -15.49 14.73 24.44
CA PHE A 167 -16.63 13.99 23.88
C PHE A 167 -17.93 14.60 24.36
N SER A 168 -18.84 14.89 23.44
CA SER A 168 -20.18 15.42 23.74
C SER A 168 -21.16 15.02 22.64
N VAL A 169 -22.37 15.58 22.67
CA VAL A 169 -23.42 15.29 21.70
C VAL A 169 -23.88 16.60 21.09
N ALA A 170 -24.19 16.56 19.79
CA ALA A 170 -24.86 17.66 19.09
C ALA A 170 -26.21 17.19 18.53
N GLU A 171 -27.21 18.05 18.62
CA GLU A 171 -28.51 17.84 17.99
C GLU A 171 -28.44 18.32 16.53
N VAL A 172 -28.85 17.46 15.59
CA VAL A 172 -28.96 17.78 14.17
C VAL A 172 -30.44 17.79 13.81
N ARG A 173 -30.91 18.94 13.35
CA ARG A 173 -32.30 19.13 12.93
C ARG A 173 -32.37 19.64 11.51
N SER A 174 -33.25 19.03 10.72
CA SER A 174 -33.62 19.55 9.40
C SER A 174 -35.12 19.66 9.24
N ASP A 175 -35.55 20.73 8.55
CA ASP A 175 -36.93 20.90 8.07
C ASP A 175 -37.10 20.42 6.61
N GLY A 176 -36.06 19.79 6.03
CA GLY A 176 -35.97 19.39 4.63
C GLY A 176 -35.24 20.40 3.73
N THR A 177 -35.00 21.62 4.20
CA THR A 177 -34.25 22.66 3.47
C THR A 177 -33.09 23.20 4.31
N ASN A 178 -33.41 23.68 5.51
CA ASN A 178 -32.44 24.17 6.48
C ASN A 178 -31.94 23.01 7.32
N VAL A 179 -30.67 23.07 7.70
CA VAL A 179 -30.07 22.11 8.61
C VAL A 179 -29.29 22.89 9.66
N ASP A 180 -29.65 22.68 10.92
CA ASP A 180 -29.03 23.29 12.08
C ASP A 180 -28.37 22.19 12.92
N VAL A 181 -27.16 22.46 13.40
CA VAL A 181 -26.43 21.60 14.33
C VAL A 181 -26.15 22.37 15.62
N ARG A 182 -26.66 21.87 16.74
CA ARG A 182 -26.69 22.57 18.02
C ARG A 182 -25.94 21.81 19.10
N SER A 183 -25.19 22.56 19.92
CA SER A 183 -24.58 22.07 21.15
C SER A 183 -24.66 23.18 22.20
N GLY A 184 -25.48 22.96 23.23
CA GLY A 184 -25.80 24.00 24.22
C GLY A 184 -26.39 25.25 23.56
N ALA A 185 -25.79 26.40 23.82
CA ALA A 185 -26.22 27.69 23.26
C ALA A 185 -25.70 27.95 21.83
N THR A 186 -24.78 27.13 21.30
CA THR A 186 -24.22 27.33 19.96
C THR A 186 -25.04 26.60 18.91
N CYS A 187 -25.32 27.27 17.79
CA CYS A 187 -26.02 26.73 16.64
C CYS A 187 -25.21 27.06 15.37
N VAL A 188 -24.81 26.03 14.63
CA VAL A 188 -24.21 26.19 13.30
C VAL A 188 -25.25 25.81 12.25
N ARG A 189 -25.60 26.75 11.39
CA ARG A 189 -26.44 26.50 10.22
C ARG A 189 -25.57 26.08 9.05
N LEU A 190 -25.86 24.93 8.47
CA LEU A 190 -25.14 24.47 7.28
C LEU A 190 -25.50 25.36 6.07
N PRO A 191 -24.54 25.72 5.20
CA PRO A 191 -24.78 26.53 3.99
C PRO A 191 -25.60 25.77 2.96
N GLU A 192 -26.42 26.45 2.15
CA GLU A 192 -27.23 25.79 1.09
C GLU A 192 -26.37 24.91 0.17
N ASP A 193 -25.26 25.46 -0.32
CA ASP A 193 -24.20 24.66 -0.94
C ASP A 193 -23.37 23.98 0.16
N ARG A 194 -23.67 22.70 0.40
CA ARG A 194 -22.99 21.88 1.40
C ARG A 194 -21.50 21.68 1.12
N PHE A 195 -21.02 21.98 -0.08
CA PHE A 195 -19.62 21.88 -0.48
C PHE A 195 -18.86 23.20 -0.33
N ALA A 196 -19.54 24.30 -0.02
CA ALA A 196 -18.94 25.59 0.29
C ALA A 196 -18.48 25.65 1.75
N GLU A 197 -17.32 26.24 1.98
CA GLU A 197 -16.78 26.45 3.33
C GLU A 197 -17.53 27.60 4.02
N ALA A 198 -17.85 27.44 5.31
CA ALA A 198 -18.59 28.44 6.07
C ALA A 198 -18.14 28.44 7.55
N PRO A 199 -18.38 29.51 8.33
CA PRO A 199 -18.05 29.52 9.75
C PRO A 199 -18.65 28.33 10.50
N GLY A 200 -17.80 27.53 11.15
CA GLY A 200 -18.23 26.32 11.85
C GLY A 200 -18.50 25.11 10.94
N TRP A 201 -18.23 25.18 9.63
CA TRP A 201 -18.47 24.09 8.67
C TRP A 201 -17.27 23.81 7.77
N TRP A 202 -16.76 22.59 7.86
CA TRP A 202 -15.71 22.07 6.98
C TRP A 202 -16.31 21.07 5.98
N PRO A 203 -16.60 21.48 4.74
CA PRO A 203 -17.15 20.57 3.74
C PRO A 203 -16.14 19.50 3.34
N LEU A 204 -16.63 18.30 3.03
CA LEU A 204 -15.84 17.28 2.34
C LEU A 204 -15.53 17.79 0.93
N ARG A 205 -14.24 18.03 0.65
CA ARG A 205 -13.81 18.62 -0.62
C ARG A 205 -13.82 17.57 -1.73
N GLN A 206 -14.30 17.97 -2.91
CA GLN A 206 -14.22 17.16 -4.12
C GLN A 206 -13.27 17.83 -5.12
N VAL A 207 -12.38 17.02 -5.70
CA VAL A 207 -11.53 17.42 -6.82
C VAL A 207 -12.04 16.74 -8.07
N SER A 208 -12.27 17.52 -9.13
CA SER A 208 -12.65 17.02 -10.44
C SER A 208 -11.64 17.47 -11.48
N VAL A 209 -11.09 16.52 -12.24
CA VAL A 209 -10.09 16.74 -13.29
C VAL A 209 -10.56 16.12 -14.59
N ARG A 210 -10.10 16.64 -15.73
CA ARG A 210 -10.49 16.15 -17.07
C ARG A 210 -9.26 15.98 -17.95
N SER A 211 -9.24 14.90 -18.72
CA SER A 211 -8.21 14.60 -19.72
C SER A 211 -8.83 13.75 -20.83
N GLY A 212 -8.53 14.04 -22.09
CA GLY A 212 -9.01 13.25 -23.24
C GLY A 212 -10.53 13.03 -23.29
N GLY A 213 -11.33 14.02 -22.88
CA GLY A 213 -12.80 13.91 -22.79
C GLY A 213 -13.34 13.11 -21.59
N GLN A 214 -12.46 12.49 -20.79
CA GLN A 214 -12.82 11.73 -19.60
C GLN A 214 -12.67 12.59 -18.33
N ALA A 215 -13.70 12.62 -17.49
CA ALA A 215 -13.68 13.28 -16.19
C ALA A 215 -13.43 12.26 -15.07
N PHE A 216 -12.59 12.63 -14.11
CA PHE A 216 -12.35 11.89 -12.88
C PHE A 216 -12.62 12.80 -11.68
N SER A 217 -13.41 12.30 -10.73
CA SER A 217 -13.82 13.03 -9.54
C SER A 217 -13.57 12.17 -8.31
N VAL A 218 -12.88 12.73 -7.32
CA VAL A 218 -12.51 12.05 -6.07
C VAL A 218 -12.68 13.02 -4.91
N HIS A 219 -13.10 12.51 -3.74
CA HIS A 219 -13.08 13.31 -2.51
C HIS A 219 -11.66 13.36 -1.97
N LEU A 220 -11.18 14.56 -1.66
CA LEU A 220 -9.94 14.76 -0.91
C LEU A 220 -10.32 14.86 0.57
N ASP A 221 -10.22 13.74 1.29
CA ASP A 221 -10.83 13.60 2.62
C ASP A 221 -9.84 13.94 3.74
N ASP A 222 -10.05 15.11 4.34
CA ASP A 222 -9.29 15.63 5.46
C ASP A 222 -10.10 15.71 6.77
N VAL A 223 -11.35 15.18 6.78
CA VAL A 223 -12.33 15.40 7.85
C VAL A 223 -13.01 14.15 8.41
N ASP A 224 -13.20 13.08 7.64
CA ASP A 224 -13.92 11.89 8.14
C ASP A 224 -13.04 11.17 9.20
N PRO A 225 -13.54 10.94 10.43
CA PRO A 225 -12.74 10.31 11.47
C PRO A 225 -12.35 8.87 11.13
N TYR A 226 -13.13 8.15 10.32
CA TYR A 226 -12.89 6.75 9.99
C TYR A 226 -12.05 6.56 8.71
N ARG A 227 -11.40 7.63 8.23
CA ARG A 227 -10.47 7.60 7.10
C ARG A 227 -9.10 6.98 7.40
N GLY A 228 -8.82 6.69 8.67
CA GLY A 228 -7.59 6.04 9.11
C GLY A 228 -7.54 4.54 8.76
N LEU A 229 -6.33 3.99 8.66
CA LEU A 229 -6.13 2.59 8.22
C LEU A 229 -6.55 1.57 9.28
N ARG A 230 -6.20 1.80 10.55
CA ARG A 230 -6.41 0.84 11.66
C ARG A 230 -7.39 1.37 12.69
N GLU A 231 -7.26 2.65 13.01
CA GLU A 231 -8.03 3.35 14.02
C GLU A 231 -8.53 4.67 13.45
N PRO A 232 -9.62 5.22 14.02
CA PRO A 232 -10.07 6.55 13.66
C PRO A 232 -9.00 7.62 13.94
N VAL A 233 -8.94 8.63 13.07
CA VAL A 233 -7.98 9.74 13.16
C VAL A 233 -8.72 11.06 13.20
N LEU A 234 -8.27 11.97 14.05
CA LEU A 234 -8.87 13.30 14.15
C LEU A 234 -8.84 14.03 12.79
N PRO A 235 -9.84 14.90 12.51
CA PRO A 235 -9.83 15.78 11.34
C PRO A 235 -8.53 16.60 11.27
N GLN A 236 -7.94 16.71 10.08
CA GLN A 236 -6.71 17.47 9.82
C GLN A 236 -6.93 18.31 8.56
N ARG A 237 -7.67 19.42 8.70
CA ARG A 237 -8.09 20.25 7.58
C ARG A 237 -6.89 20.75 6.78
N LEU A 238 -6.87 20.46 5.48
CA LEU A 238 -5.85 20.99 4.58
C LEU A 238 -6.04 22.50 4.37
N SER A 239 -4.93 23.20 4.20
CA SER A 239 -4.93 24.57 3.70
C SER A 239 -5.34 24.64 2.22
N ASP A 240 -5.81 25.80 1.77
CA ASP A 240 -6.16 26.00 0.36
C ASP A 240 -4.97 25.79 -0.59
N ALA A 241 -3.75 26.08 -0.11
CA ALA A 241 -2.51 25.84 -0.86
C ALA A 241 -2.27 24.35 -1.08
N GLU A 242 -2.45 23.53 -0.03
CA GLU A 242 -2.32 22.07 -0.14
C GLU A 242 -3.39 21.48 -1.05
N VAL A 243 -4.64 21.97 -0.97
CA VAL A 243 -5.71 21.53 -1.87
C VAL A 243 -5.40 21.85 -3.34
N ARG A 244 -4.82 23.03 -3.62
CA ARG A 244 -4.38 23.38 -4.98
C ARG A 244 -3.27 22.45 -5.47
N ALA A 245 -2.26 22.18 -4.64
CA ALA A 245 -1.17 21.26 -4.98
C ALA A 245 -1.70 19.84 -5.27
N TRP A 246 -2.64 19.33 -4.46
CA TRP A 246 -3.29 18.03 -4.72
C TRP A 246 -4.11 18.03 -6.01
N ARG A 247 -4.77 19.13 -6.37
CA ARG A 247 -5.52 19.25 -7.62
C ARG A 247 -4.61 19.18 -8.84
N GLU A 248 -3.46 19.86 -8.79
CA GLU A 248 -2.45 19.83 -9.85
C GLU A 248 -1.88 18.42 -10.03
N LEU A 249 -1.44 17.79 -8.93
CA LEU A 249 -0.96 16.41 -8.96
C LEU A 249 -2.00 15.43 -9.51
N LEU A 250 -3.26 15.54 -9.07
CA LEU A 250 -4.36 14.71 -9.57
C LEU A 250 -4.64 14.93 -11.06
N ALA A 251 -4.50 16.17 -11.55
CA ALA A 251 -4.69 16.47 -12.96
C ALA A 251 -3.59 15.81 -13.81
N ASP A 252 -2.33 15.91 -13.39
CA ASP A 252 -1.21 15.26 -14.07
C ASP A 252 -1.31 13.73 -14.03
N ALA A 253 -1.58 13.17 -12.85
CA ALA A 253 -1.74 11.73 -12.69
C ALA A 253 -2.90 11.19 -13.53
N TRP A 254 -4.05 11.90 -13.54
CA TRP A 254 -5.19 11.50 -14.36
C TRP A 254 -4.89 11.60 -15.86
N ARG A 255 -4.15 12.61 -16.30
CA ARG A 255 -3.69 12.73 -17.69
C ARG A 255 -2.84 11.52 -18.08
N LEU A 256 -1.88 11.13 -17.25
CA LEU A 256 -1.02 9.96 -17.49
C LEU A 256 -1.84 8.66 -17.54
N ILE A 257 -2.71 8.42 -16.57
CA ILE A 257 -3.53 7.20 -16.49
C ILE A 257 -4.52 7.12 -17.67
N SER A 258 -5.25 8.20 -17.96
CA SER A 258 -6.25 8.21 -19.05
C SER A 258 -5.63 8.05 -20.43
N THR A 259 -4.40 8.54 -20.62
CA THR A 259 -3.68 8.45 -21.90
C THR A 259 -3.02 7.08 -22.09
N HIS A 260 -2.30 6.59 -21.08
CA HIS A 260 -1.45 5.41 -21.22
C HIS A 260 -2.09 4.11 -20.71
N LEU A 261 -3.13 4.19 -19.89
CA LEU A 261 -3.89 3.03 -19.40
C LEU A 261 -5.41 3.17 -19.69
N PRO A 262 -5.82 3.33 -20.97
CA PRO A 262 -7.21 3.62 -21.33
C PRO A 262 -8.20 2.53 -20.90
N ALA A 263 -7.76 1.27 -20.76
CA ALA A 263 -8.58 0.17 -20.24
C ALA A 263 -8.80 0.26 -18.71
N MET A 264 -7.81 0.75 -17.97
CA MET A 264 -7.86 0.88 -16.50
C MET A 264 -8.64 2.13 -16.08
N ALA A 265 -8.53 3.23 -16.83
CA ALA A 265 -9.09 4.54 -16.45
C ALA A 265 -10.60 4.50 -16.11
N PRO A 266 -11.48 3.83 -16.89
CA PRO A 266 -12.89 3.67 -16.52
C PRO A 266 -13.11 2.85 -15.25
N ALA A 267 -12.27 1.83 -15.02
CA ALA A 267 -12.33 0.99 -13.83
C ALA A 267 -11.93 1.79 -12.58
N LEU A 268 -10.83 2.53 -12.66
CA LEU A 268 -10.34 3.39 -11.58
C LEU A 268 -11.37 4.45 -11.19
N ARG A 269 -11.95 5.15 -12.18
CA ARG A 269 -13.05 6.12 -11.96
C ARG A 269 -14.28 5.48 -11.29
N ALA A 270 -14.58 4.22 -11.61
CA ALA A 270 -15.72 3.52 -11.01
C ALA A 270 -15.44 3.02 -9.59
N GLY A 271 -14.17 2.78 -9.25
CA GLY A 271 -13.77 2.13 -8.00
C GLY A 271 -13.24 3.07 -6.92
N LEU A 272 -12.45 4.07 -7.31
CA LEU A 272 -11.84 5.03 -6.38
C LEU A 272 -12.78 6.23 -6.15
N GLN A 273 -13.17 6.45 -4.90
CA GLN A 273 -14.12 7.49 -4.49
C GLN A 273 -13.51 8.53 -3.55
N SER A 274 -12.51 8.14 -2.76
CA SER A 274 -11.88 9.01 -1.76
C SER A 274 -10.37 8.81 -1.73
N LEU A 275 -9.65 9.90 -1.53
CA LEU A 275 -8.21 9.96 -1.34
C LEU A 275 -7.95 10.67 -0.01
N VAL A 276 -7.21 10.03 0.89
CA VAL A 276 -6.80 10.60 2.17
C VAL A 276 -5.38 11.13 2.04
N PRO A 277 -5.19 12.45 2.02
CA PRO A 277 -3.88 13.05 1.89
C PRO A 277 -3.07 12.88 3.18
N ARG A 278 -1.79 12.52 3.03
CA ARG A 278 -0.79 12.55 4.10
C ARG A 278 0.37 13.47 3.71
N PRO A 279 1.10 14.03 4.67
CA PRO A 279 2.31 14.81 4.38
C PRO A 279 3.31 14.02 3.53
N ALA A 280 4.13 14.73 2.77
CA ALA A 280 5.24 14.14 2.03
C ALA A 280 6.23 13.50 3.01
N VAL A 281 6.77 12.34 2.63
CA VAL A 281 7.88 11.70 3.34
C VAL A 281 9.04 11.65 2.36
N PRO A 282 10.16 12.35 2.61
CA PRO A 282 11.29 12.35 1.69
C PRO A 282 11.74 10.92 1.35
N PHE A 283 11.95 10.63 0.07
CA PHE A 283 12.43 9.34 -0.46
C PHE A 283 11.56 8.12 -0.12
N ARG A 284 10.33 8.35 0.35
CA ARG A 284 9.38 7.29 0.67
C ARG A 284 8.01 7.68 0.17
N MET A 285 7.31 6.69 -0.37
CA MET A 285 5.98 6.88 -0.92
C MET A 285 4.96 6.00 -0.19
N PRO A 286 4.74 6.21 1.13
CA PRO A 286 3.78 5.41 1.85
C PRO A 286 2.38 5.66 1.32
N SER A 287 1.80 4.60 0.78
CA SER A 287 0.38 4.48 0.50
C SER A 287 -0.21 3.27 1.21
N SER A 288 -1.52 3.32 1.43
CA SER A 288 -2.24 2.17 1.97
C SER A 288 -3.72 2.22 1.66
N SER A 289 -4.31 1.04 1.55
CA SER A 289 -5.74 0.83 1.48
C SER A 289 -6.13 -0.39 2.32
N THR A 290 -7.41 -0.53 2.59
CA THR A 290 -7.95 -1.66 3.34
C THR A 290 -9.22 -2.17 2.64
N GLY A 291 -9.44 -3.48 2.69
CA GLY A 291 -10.64 -4.09 2.12
C GLY A 291 -11.94 -3.56 2.74
N GLU A 292 -11.91 -3.10 4.00
CA GLU A 292 -13.07 -2.50 4.66
C GLU A 292 -13.43 -1.13 4.04
N ALA A 293 -12.42 -0.37 3.64
CA ALA A 293 -12.54 0.93 2.98
C ALA A 293 -12.55 0.81 1.45
N PHE A 294 -13.27 -0.19 0.89
CA PHE A 294 -13.36 -0.36 -0.56
C PHE A 294 -13.69 0.98 -1.26
N GLY A 295 -12.76 1.43 -2.11
CA GLY A 295 -12.84 2.70 -2.83
C GLY A 295 -12.15 3.89 -2.18
N SER A 296 -11.32 3.69 -1.15
CA SER A 296 -10.44 4.71 -0.57
C SER A 296 -8.97 4.29 -0.61
N ALA A 297 -8.09 5.29 -0.73
CA ALA A 297 -6.65 5.17 -0.64
C ALA A 297 -6.08 6.28 0.25
N ILE A 298 -5.15 5.94 1.14
CA ILE A 298 -4.34 6.89 1.90
C ILE A 298 -3.02 7.05 1.16
N VAL A 299 -2.63 8.29 0.84
CA VAL A 299 -1.48 8.60 -0.01
C VAL A 299 -0.70 9.78 0.57
N SER A 300 0.58 9.58 0.87
CA SER A 300 1.50 10.70 1.12
C SER A 300 1.65 11.56 -0.13
N ARG A 301 1.73 12.87 0.04
CA ARG A 301 1.94 13.79 -1.08
C ARG A 301 3.24 13.43 -1.84
N PRO A 302 3.14 12.99 -3.11
CA PRO A 302 4.32 12.67 -3.92
C PRO A 302 4.99 13.94 -4.46
N VAL A 303 6.16 13.78 -5.08
CA VAL A 303 6.86 14.92 -5.69
C VAL A 303 6.24 15.37 -7.01
N ASP A 304 5.63 14.44 -7.76
CA ASP A 304 5.07 14.71 -9.08
C ASP A 304 3.87 13.82 -9.46
N GLY A 305 3.30 14.06 -10.65
CA GLY A 305 2.17 13.31 -11.18
C GLY A 305 2.48 11.89 -11.62
N TYR A 306 3.74 11.54 -11.95
CA TYR A 306 4.12 10.16 -12.30
C TYR A 306 4.06 9.27 -11.07
N GLU A 307 4.60 9.76 -9.96
CA GLU A 307 4.53 9.11 -8.67
C GLU A 307 3.09 8.94 -8.20
N LEU A 308 2.28 10.01 -8.27
CA LEU A 308 0.87 9.89 -7.90
C LEU A 308 0.13 8.89 -8.80
N ALA A 309 0.39 8.88 -10.11
CA ALA A 309 -0.24 7.92 -11.02
C ALA A 309 0.13 6.47 -10.65
N ALA A 310 1.40 6.19 -10.38
CA ALA A 310 1.85 4.87 -9.93
C ALA A 310 1.18 4.47 -8.59
N MET A 311 1.09 5.37 -7.62
CA MET A 311 0.42 5.14 -6.34
C MET A 311 -1.09 4.90 -6.52
N LEU A 312 -1.77 5.65 -7.37
CA LEU A 312 -3.20 5.46 -7.65
C LEU A 312 -3.46 4.12 -8.32
N VAL A 313 -2.61 3.69 -9.25
CA VAL A 313 -2.70 2.36 -9.87
C VAL A 313 -2.44 1.27 -8.82
N HIS A 314 -1.40 1.42 -8.00
CA HIS A 314 -1.07 0.50 -6.90
C HIS A 314 -2.25 0.30 -5.94
N GLU A 315 -2.78 1.38 -5.39
CA GLU A 315 -3.88 1.34 -4.44
C GLU A 315 -5.18 0.85 -5.08
N PHE A 316 -5.40 1.16 -6.36
CA PHE A 316 -6.55 0.65 -7.09
C PHE A 316 -6.52 -0.88 -7.25
N GLN A 317 -5.33 -1.47 -7.41
CA GLN A 317 -5.19 -2.93 -7.42
C GLN A 317 -5.53 -3.55 -6.06
N HIS A 318 -5.08 -2.94 -4.95
CA HIS A 318 -5.51 -3.37 -3.62
C HIS A 318 -7.03 -3.27 -3.43
N ILE A 319 -7.67 -2.21 -3.93
CA ILE A 319 -9.13 -2.07 -3.90
C ILE A 319 -9.81 -3.20 -4.70
N ARG A 320 -9.35 -3.49 -5.93
CA ARG A 320 -9.89 -4.57 -6.77
C ARG A 320 -9.76 -5.93 -6.09
N LEU A 321 -8.56 -6.24 -5.59
CA LEU A 321 -8.29 -7.51 -4.92
C LEU A 321 -9.06 -7.62 -3.61
N GLY A 322 -9.14 -6.55 -2.81
CA GLY A 322 -9.95 -6.51 -1.58
C GLY A 322 -11.41 -6.84 -1.85
N GLY A 323 -12.01 -6.24 -2.88
CA GLY A 323 -13.37 -6.58 -3.30
C GLY A 323 -13.51 -8.04 -3.73
N LEU A 324 -12.56 -8.59 -4.50
CA LEU A 324 -12.55 -9.99 -4.91
C LEU A 324 -12.46 -10.95 -3.71
N LEU A 325 -11.62 -10.63 -2.71
CA LEU A 325 -11.39 -11.46 -1.54
C LEU A 325 -12.63 -11.61 -0.65
N HIS A 326 -13.63 -10.74 -0.79
CA HIS A 326 -14.93 -10.91 -0.14
C HIS A 326 -15.83 -11.95 -0.82
N PHE A 327 -15.52 -12.36 -2.06
CA PHE A 327 -16.23 -13.42 -2.77
C PHE A 327 -15.52 -14.77 -2.69
N ILE A 328 -14.20 -14.76 -2.86
CA ILE A 328 -13.42 -15.96 -3.13
C ILE A 328 -12.15 -15.96 -2.28
N ARG A 329 -11.92 -17.06 -1.58
CA ARG A 329 -10.68 -17.31 -0.85
C ARG A 329 -9.60 -17.78 -1.82
N LEU A 330 -8.56 -16.97 -2.00
CA LEU A 330 -7.41 -17.28 -2.86
C LEU A 330 -6.30 -18.07 -2.17
N ARG A 331 -6.32 -18.12 -0.83
CA ARG A 331 -5.23 -18.72 -0.04
C ARG A 331 -5.71 -19.26 1.31
N GLU A 332 -4.99 -20.24 1.82
CA GLU A 332 -5.05 -20.74 3.19
C GLU A 332 -4.42 -19.76 4.18
N ASP A 333 -4.92 -19.72 5.41
CA ASP A 333 -4.40 -18.79 6.40
C ASP A 333 -3.05 -19.28 6.94
N ASP A 334 -1.97 -18.63 6.52
CA ASP A 334 -0.59 -18.94 6.92
C ASP A 334 0.11 -17.63 7.32
N PRO A 335 0.29 -17.38 8.63
CA PRO A 335 0.90 -16.15 9.13
C PRO A 335 2.44 -16.18 9.08
N ARG A 336 3.06 -17.29 8.66
CA ARG A 336 4.53 -17.43 8.67
C ARG A 336 5.16 -16.43 7.71
N LEU A 337 6.15 -15.68 8.21
CA LEU A 337 6.89 -14.66 7.49
C LEU A 337 8.05 -15.31 6.73
N ARG A 338 7.80 -15.79 5.51
CA ARG A 338 8.72 -16.70 4.79
C ARG A 338 9.13 -16.27 3.39
N PHE A 339 8.59 -15.16 2.89
CA PHE A 339 8.87 -14.67 1.55
C PHE A 339 9.71 -13.38 1.56
N HIS A 340 10.68 -13.32 0.66
CA HIS A 340 11.26 -12.06 0.22
C HIS A 340 10.32 -11.37 -0.78
N THR A 341 10.34 -10.03 -0.77
CA THR A 341 9.66 -9.19 -1.75
C THR A 341 10.51 -7.93 -2.00
N PRO A 342 10.56 -7.35 -3.21
CA PRO A 342 11.40 -6.20 -3.55
C PRO A 342 10.87 -4.84 -3.07
N TRP A 343 9.66 -4.80 -2.48
CA TRP A 343 8.99 -3.58 -2.01
C TRP A 343 8.94 -3.46 -0.47
N ARG A 344 9.44 -4.47 0.25
CA ARG A 344 9.48 -4.50 1.72
C ARG A 344 10.77 -5.15 2.20
N ASP A 345 11.38 -4.51 3.18
CA ASP A 345 12.65 -4.95 3.74
C ASP A 345 12.52 -6.16 4.68
N ASP A 346 11.32 -6.49 5.18
CA ASP A 346 11.03 -7.61 6.10
C ASP A 346 10.42 -8.83 5.38
N PRO A 347 10.63 -10.06 5.89
CA PRO A 347 9.95 -11.25 5.40
C PRO A 347 8.43 -11.12 5.47
N ARG A 348 7.74 -11.59 4.43
CA ARG A 348 6.28 -11.41 4.27
C ARG A 348 5.52 -12.74 4.40
N PRO A 349 4.28 -12.74 4.90
CA PRO A 349 3.39 -13.89 4.83
C PRO A 349 2.73 -13.98 3.45
N VAL A 350 2.23 -15.16 3.08
CA VAL A 350 1.64 -15.42 1.75
C VAL A 350 0.53 -14.41 1.38
N ALA A 351 -0.28 -13.98 2.35
CA ALA A 351 -1.31 -12.97 2.14
C ALA A 351 -0.73 -11.61 1.74
N GLY A 352 0.37 -11.19 2.38
CA GLY A 352 1.06 -9.95 2.05
C GLY A 352 1.76 -10.02 0.68
N VAL A 353 2.28 -11.19 0.31
CA VAL A 353 2.90 -11.43 -1.00
C VAL A 353 1.86 -11.36 -2.11
N LEU A 354 0.72 -12.04 -1.98
CA LEU A 354 -0.37 -12.01 -2.96
C LEU A 354 -0.87 -10.57 -3.21
N GLN A 355 -1.05 -9.80 -2.12
CA GLN A 355 -1.43 -8.39 -2.19
C GLN A 355 -0.37 -7.56 -2.94
N GLY A 356 0.91 -7.71 -2.58
CA GLY A 356 2.01 -6.99 -3.19
C GLY A 356 2.20 -7.33 -4.68
N VAL A 357 2.19 -8.61 -5.05
CA VAL A 357 2.33 -9.06 -6.44
C VAL A 357 1.26 -8.43 -7.33
N TYR A 358 0.00 -8.42 -6.89
CA TYR A 358 -1.08 -7.85 -7.70
C TYR A 358 -1.00 -6.32 -7.79
N ALA A 359 -0.58 -5.63 -6.72
CA ALA A 359 -0.36 -4.19 -6.74
C ALA A 359 0.80 -3.77 -7.65
N PHE A 360 1.95 -4.43 -7.52
CA PHE A 360 3.14 -4.14 -8.34
C PHE A 360 3.03 -4.67 -9.78
N PHE A 361 2.16 -5.64 -10.06
CA PHE A 361 1.73 -5.93 -11.42
C PHE A 361 1.07 -4.71 -12.08
N GLY A 362 0.19 -4.00 -11.37
CA GLY A 362 -0.38 -2.73 -11.83
C GLY A 362 0.67 -1.63 -12.02
N VAL A 363 1.59 -1.47 -11.07
CA VAL A 363 2.70 -0.50 -11.19
C VAL A 363 3.58 -0.80 -12.41
N THR A 364 3.93 -2.08 -12.61
CA THR A 364 4.70 -2.53 -13.78
C THR A 364 3.97 -2.22 -15.08
N MET A 365 2.65 -2.47 -15.14
CA MET A 365 1.81 -2.13 -16.29
C MET A 365 1.84 -0.63 -16.62
N PHE A 366 1.79 0.24 -15.60
CA PHE A 366 1.86 1.69 -15.78
C PHE A 366 3.19 2.13 -16.38
N TRP A 367 4.31 1.71 -15.79
CA TRP A 367 5.64 2.09 -16.27
C TRP A 367 5.93 1.51 -17.66
N ARG A 368 5.50 0.27 -17.93
CA ARG A 368 5.54 -0.33 -19.26
C ARG A 368 4.85 0.54 -20.31
N ALA A 369 3.63 0.98 -20.01
CA ALA A 369 2.86 1.81 -20.94
C ALA A 369 3.52 3.17 -21.21
N LEU A 370 4.15 3.77 -20.20
CA LEU A 370 4.93 5.01 -20.37
C LEU A 370 6.21 4.80 -21.17
N ALA A 371 6.97 3.75 -20.87
CA ALA A 371 8.20 3.41 -21.58
C ALA A 371 7.95 3.12 -23.07
N GLN A 372 6.79 2.53 -23.41
CA GLN A 372 6.38 2.29 -24.79
C GLN A 372 5.92 3.56 -25.52
N ALA A 373 5.35 4.53 -24.81
CA ALA A 373 4.84 5.76 -25.41
C ALA A 373 5.96 6.78 -25.71
N SER A 374 6.99 6.81 -24.87
CA SER A 374 8.20 7.60 -25.06
C SER A 374 9.39 6.76 -24.60
N PRO A 375 10.07 6.04 -25.50
CA PRO A 375 11.28 5.28 -25.15
C PRO A 375 12.42 6.20 -24.68
N ALA A 376 13.51 5.62 -24.17
CA ALA A 376 14.74 6.39 -23.96
C ALA A 376 15.34 6.88 -25.30
N PRO A 377 16.05 8.02 -25.30
CA PRO A 377 16.47 8.83 -24.16
C PRO A 377 15.38 9.73 -23.53
N GLU A 378 14.21 9.87 -24.15
CA GLU A 378 13.19 10.84 -23.74
C GLU A 378 12.50 10.49 -22.41
N ASN A 379 12.46 9.22 -22.00
CA ASN A 379 11.85 8.79 -20.73
C ASN A 379 12.61 7.65 -20.04
N ARG A 380 13.89 7.88 -19.73
CA ARG A 380 14.74 6.92 -18.99
C ARG A 380 14.13 6.50 -17.65
N ARG A 381 13.39 7.39 -17.00
CA ARG A 381 12.64 7.09 -15.78
C ARG A 381 11.67 5.93 -15.95
N ALA A 382 10.78 6.00 -16.94
CA ALA A 382 9.76 4.97 -17.14
C ALA A 382 10.38 3.64 -17.55
N GLU A 383 11.41 3.68 -18.40
CA GLU A 383 12.11 2.47 -18.83
C GLU A 383 12.87 1.79 -17.67
N PHE A 384 13.53 2.56 -16.80
CA PHE A 384 14.17 2.04 -15.59
C PHE A 384 13.14 1.44 -14.61
N GLU A 385 12.06 2.16 -14.30
CA GLU A 385 11.02 1.68 -13.37
C GLU A 385 10.30 0.43 -13.93
N PHE A 386 10.07 0.36 -15.24
CA PHE A 386 9.55 -0.85 -15.88
C PHE A 386 10.52 -2.03 -15.70
N ALA A 387 11.81 -1.82 -15.98
CA ALA A 387 12.83 -2.86 -15.84
C ALA A 387 12.98 -3.34 -14.38
N TYR A 388 12.96 -2.41 -13.42
CA TYR A 388 13.08 -2.72 -12.00
C TYR A 388 11.86 -3.51 -11.48
N TRP A 389 10.64 -3.00 -11.71
CA TRP A 389 9.44 -3.64 -11.17
C TRP A 389 9.08 -4.94 -11.89
N ARG A 390 9.33 -5.08 -13.21
CA ARG A 390 9.01 -6.32 -13.92
C ARG A 390 9.83 -7.50 -13.40
N LEU A 391 11.11 -7.29 -13.07
CA LEU A 391 12.01 -8.32 -12.56
C LEU A 391 11.58 -8.74 -11.15
N GLY A 392 11.54 -7.80 -10.21
CA GLY A 392 11.23 -8.12 -8.81
C GLY A 392 9.82 -8.66 -8.60
N THR A 393 8.83 -8.16 -9.36
CA THR A 393 7.45 -8.69 -9.31
C THR A 393 7.38 -10.10 -9.89
N TRP A 394 8.11 -10.38 -10.97
CA TRP A 394 8.14 -11.70 -11.58
C TRP A 394 8.80 -12.75 -10.67
N GLU A 395 9.95 -12.44 -10.08
CA GLU A 395 10.64 -13.33 -9.13
C GLU A 395 9.72 -13.68 -7.94
N THR A 396 9.07 -12.67 -7.37
CA THR A 396 8.13 -12.86 -6.26
C THR A 396 6.91 -13.68 -6.69
N LEU A 397 6.37 -13.44 -7.89
CA LEU A 397 5.25 -14.20 -8.44
C LEU A 397 5.62 -15.67 -8.66
N GLN A 398 6.82 -15.98 -9.17
CA GLN A 398 7.26 -17.36 -9.35
C GLN A 398 7.39 -18.09 -8.01
N ALA A 399 7.94 -17.44 -6.98
CA ALA A 399 7.98 -18.01 -5.63
C ALA A 399 6.57 -18.29 -5.08
N LEU A 400 5.62 -17.36 -5.28
CA LEU A 400 4.24 -17.51 -4.85
C LEU A 400 3.51 -18.65 -5.59
N ARG A 401 3.75 -18.84 -6.89
CA ARG A 401 3.10 -19.86 -7.71
C ARG A 401 3.41 -21.30 -7.26
N GLN A 402 4.57 -21.50 -6.65
CA GLN A 402 4.98 -22.81 -6.11
C GLN A 402 4.40 -23.06 -4.70
N ASP A 403 3.70 -22.09 -4.12
CA ASP A 403 3.28 -22.19 -2.74
C ASP A 403 2.02 -23.03 -2.54
N SER A 404 2.10 -24.00 -1.62
CA SER A 404 0.99 -24.89 -1.30
C SER A 404 -0.16 -24.21 -0.56
N ALA A 405 0.02 -23.00 -0.02
CA ALA A 405 -1.06 -22.26 0.64
C ALA A 405 -2.05 -21.64 -0.36
N LEU A 406 -1.77 -21.63 -1.67
CA LEU A 406 -2.75 -21.18 -2.66
C LEU A 406 -3.92 -22.18 -2.78
N THR A 407 -5.15 -21.66 -2.86
CA THR A 407 -6.32 -22.48 -3.25
C THR A 407 -6.32 -22.70 -4.77
N ASP A 408 -7.24 -23.51 -5.31
CA ASP A 408 -7.40 -23.64 -6.78
C ASP A 408 -7.71 -22.30 -7.45
N ALA A 409 -8.56 -21.48 -6.82
CA ALA A 409 -8.82 -20.13 -7.28
C ALA A 409 -7.59 -19.24 -7.17
N GLY A 410 -6.80 -19.39 -6.09
CA GLY A 410 -5.52 -18.72 -5.92
C GLY A 410 -4.54 -19.00 -7.05
N ARG A 411 -4.33 -20.29 -7.37
CA ARG A 411 -3.51 -20.74 -8.50
C ARG A 411 -3.97 -20.12 -9.81
N ARG A 412 -5.28 -20.22 -10.11
CA ARG A 412 -5.86 -19.59 -11.30
C ARG A 412 -5.60 -18.07 -11.36
N PHE A 413 -5.72 -17.39 -10.22
CA PHE A 413 -5.48 -15.94 -10.15
C PHE A 413 -4.02 -15.60 -10.46
N VAL A 414 -3.07 -16.25 -9.80
CA VAL A 414 -1.64 -15.98 -10.01
C VAL A 414 -1.17 -16.43 -11.39
N ASP A 415 -1.76 -17.47 -11.97
CA ASP A 415 -1.52 -17.87 -13.36
C ASP A 415 -2.07 -16.84 -14.36
N GLY A 416 -3.21 -16.21 -14.04
CA GLY A 416 -3.74 -15.07 -14.81
C GLY A 416 -2.79 -13.87 -14.81
N VAL A 417 -2.21 -13.54 -13.66
CA VAL A 417 -1.17 -12.50 -13.55
C VAL A 417 0.09 -12.91 -14.33
N ALA A 418 0.53 -14.17 -14.20
CA ALA A 418 1.71 -14.68 -14.88
C ALA A 418 1.58 -14.71 -16.41
N ALA A 419 0.37 -14.97 -16.92
CA ALA A 419 0.09 -14.95 -18.35
C ALA A 419 0.29 -13.56 -18.98
N GLU A 420 0.07 -12.48 -18.22
CA GLU A 420 0.29 -11.11 -18.67
C GLU A 420 1.74 -10.65 -18.39
N LEU A 421 2.28 -10.91 -17.20
CA LEU A 421 3.61 -10.45 -16.78
C LEU A 421 4.77 -11.26 -17.40
N GLY A 422 4.54 -12.52 -17.76
CA GLY A 422 5.56 -13.41 -18.32
C GLY A 422 6.15 -12.90 -19.64
N PRO A 423 5.33 -12.57 -20.65
CA PRO A 423 5.83 -11.98 -21.90
C PRO A 423 6.61 -10.67 -21.72
N TRP A 424 6.35 -9.91 -20.65
CA TRP A 424 7.03 -8.62 -20.41
C TRP A 424 8.50 -8.76 -20.01
N GLN A 425 8.94 -9.97 -19.63
CA GLN A 425 10.33 -10.22 -19.26
C GLN A 425 11.28 -10.10 -20.46
N ASP A 426 10.78 -10.43 -21.66
CA ASP A 426 11.56 -10.40 -22.91
C ASP A 426 11.42 -9.08 -23.65
N GLU A 427 10.64 -8.13 -23.14
CA GLU A 427 10.47 -6.82 -23.78
C GLU A 427 11.78 -6.02 -23.73
N PRO A 428 12.16 -5.34 -24.82
CA PRO A 428 13.42 -4.63 -24.90
C PRO A 428 13.44 -3.44 -23.92
N VAL A 429 14.60 -3.25 -23.29
CA VAL A 429 14.95 -2.13 -22.42
C VAL A 429 16.41 -1.78 -22.72
N SER A 430 16.75 -0.49 -22.72
CA SER A 430 18.12 0.00 -22.81
C SER A 430 19.07 -0.79 -21.90
N ALA A 431 20.19 -1.25 -22.45
CA ALA A 431 21.05 -2.24 -21.80
C ALA A 431 21.60 -1.76 -20.44
N ASP A 432 21.98 -0.49 -20.36
CA ASP A 432 22.46 0.17 -19.14
C ASP A 432 21.38 0.25 -18.05
N LEU A 433 20.13 0.57 -18.42
CA LEU A 433 19.00 0.60 -17.48
C LEU A 433 18.61 -0.81 -17.01
N ALA A 434 18.64 -1.79 -17.91
CA ALA A 434 18.37 -3.18 -17.57
C ALA A 434 19.45 -3.75 -16.63
N GLU A 435 20.72 -3.42 -16.86
CA GLU A 435 21.83 -3.77 -15.97
C GLU A 435 21.67 -3.14 -14.58
N GLN A 436 21.41 -1.84 -14.53
CA GLN A 436 21.22 -1.13 -13.27
C GLN A 436 20.00 -1.66 -12.48
N ALA A 437 18.90 -1.96 -13.17
CA ALA A 437 17.71 -2.56 -12.56
C ALA A 437 18.01 -3.95 -11.96
N ARG A 438 18.73 -4.82 -12.69
CA ARG A 438 19.17 -6.13 -12.17
C ARG A 438 20.06 -5.98 -10.94
N ALA A 439 21.00 -5.03 -10.99
CA ALA A 439 21.90 -4.77 -9.87
C ALA A 439 21.14 -4.36 -8.60
N LEU A 440 20.11 -3.51 -8.72
CA LEU A 440 19.32 -3.04 -7.58
C LEU A 440 18.30 -4.06 -7.06
N VAL A 441 17.76 -4.93 -7.92
CA VAL A 441 16.98 -6.10 -7.47
C VAL A 441 17.87 -7.05 -6.67
N THR A 442 19.09 -7.30 -7.17
CA THR A 442 20.10 -8.11 -6.48
C THR A 442 20.52 -7.48 -5.16
N ASP A 443 20.72 -6.15 -5.14
CA ASP A 443 21.05 -5.37 -3.94
C ASP A 443 20.03 -5.60 -2.82
N HIS A 444 18.75 -5.39 -3.12
CA HIS A 444 17.69 -5.58 -2.15
C HIS A 444 17.58 -7.04 -1.70
N HIS A 445 17.68 -8.02 -2.61
CA HIS A 445 17.58 -9.43 -2.23
C HIS A 445 18.76 -9.88 -1.35
N ALA A 446 19.99 -9.53 -1.72
CA ALA A 446 21.19 -9.82 -0.93
C ALA A 446 21.13 -9.12 0.44
N GLY A 447 20.67 -7.87 0.48
CA GLY A 447 20.41 -7.10 1.70
C GLY A 447 19.33 -7.68 2.60
N TRP A 448 18.32 -8.32 2.00
CA TRP A 448 17.32 -9.07 2.75
C TRP A 448 17.93 -10.36 3.31
N ARG A 449 18.69 -11.12 2.50
CA ARG A 449 19.31 -12.38 2.89
C ARG A 449 20.28 -12.20 4.06
N ILE A 450 21.21 -11.25 3.95
CA ILE A 450 22.22 -10.99 4.98
C ILE A 450 21.58 -10.68 6.35
N ARG A 451 20.41 -10.04 6.38
CA ARG A 451 19.70 -9.65 7.61
C ARG A 451 18.73 -10.69 8.13
N HIS A 452 18.10 -11.47 7.25
CA HIS A 452 16.97 -12.33 7.61
C HIS A 452 17.23 -13.82 7.48
N VAL A 453 18.29 -14.25 6.79
CA VAL A 453 18.70 -15.65 6.77
C VAL A 453 19.75 -15.86 7.87
N ARG A 454 19.70 -17.02 8.53
CA ARG A 454 20.73 -17.44 9.48
C ARG A 454 21.42 -18.67 8.91
N PRO A 455 22.70 -18.56 8.53
CA PRO A 455 23.41 -19.71 7.99
C PRO A 455 23.51 -20.79 9.07
N ASP A 456 23.52 -22.04 8.62
CA ASP A 456 23.78 -23.17 9.49
C ASP A 456 25.08 -23.03 10.32
N PRO A 457 25.00 -23.09 11.67
CA PRO A 457 26.19 -22.95 12.52
C PRO A 457 27.28 -23.98 12.23
N GLU A 458 26.93 -25.20 11.80
CA GLU A 458 27.91 -26.22 11.44
C GLU A 458 28.62 -25.87 10.14
N THR A 459 27.86 -25.40 9.15
CA THR A 459 28.40 -24.85 7.90
C THR A 459 29.33 -23.67 8.16
N VAL A 460 28.93 -22.69 8.99
CA VAL A 460 29.79 -21.56 9.36
C VAL A 460 31.10 -22.05 9.98
N ARG A 461 31.02 -22.97 10.95
CA ARG A 461 32.20 -23.56 11.60
C ARG A 461 33.11 -24.25 10.59
N ALA A 462 32.56 -25.13 9.76
CA ALA A 462 33.33 -25.88 8.76
C ALA A 462 34.03 -24.97 7.74
N VAL A 463 33.35 -23.91 7.28
CA VAL A 463 33.93 -22.94 6.33
C VAL A 463 35.01 -22.10 7.00
N SER A 464 34.79 -21.61 8.22
CA SER A 464 35.79 -20.86 8.98
C SER A 464 37.03 -21.70 9.30
N ASP A 465 36.86 -22.94 9.75
CA ASP A 465 37.97 -23.81 10.11
C ASP A 465 38.81 -24.16 8.86
N ALA A 466 38.17 -24.37 7.71
CA ALA A 466 38.86 -24.59 6.44
C ALA A 466 39.64 -23.35 5.96
N TRP A 467 39.10 -22.14 6.16
CA TRP A 467 39.81 -20.89 5.88
C TRP A 467 41.05 -20.74 6.77
N LEU A 468 40.89 -20.90 8.09
CA LEU A 468 41.99 -20.78 9.07
C LEU A 468 43.09 -21.82 8.86
N ALA A 469 42.73 -23.03 8.37
CA ALA A 469 43.68 -24.07 8.00
C ALA A 469 44.38 -23.83 6.64
N GLY A 470 44.04 -22.75 5.92
CA GLY A 470 44.63 -22.42 4.61
C GLY A 470 44.21 -23.37 3.49
N HIS A 471 43.04 -24.01 3.60
CA HIS A 471 42.56 -24.93 2.57
C HIS A 471 42.26 -24.20 1.25
N ARG A 472 42.67 -24.80 0.14
CA ARG A 472 42.36 -24.28 -1.21
C ARG A 472 40.99 -24.71 -1.75
N ARG A 473 40.31 -25.66 -1.09
CA ARG A 473 39.01 -26.21 -1.50
C ARG A 473 38.12 -26.55 -0.30
N LEU A 474 36.82 -26.26 -0.44
CA LEU A 474 35.77 -26.80 0.42
C LEU A 474 35.24 -28.11 -0.17
N THR A 475 35.27 -29.20 0.60
CA THR A 475 34.73 -30.51 0.20
C THR A 475 33.58 -30.91 1.12
N GLY A 476 32.43 -31.25 0.53
CA GLY A 476 31.27 -31.77 1.28
C GLY A 476 30.45 -30.72 2.04
N VAL A 477 30.71 -29.41 1.83
CA VAL A 477 29.98 -28.31 2.47
C VAL A 477 29.05 -27.65 1.46
N ARG A 478 27.76 -27.56 1.79
CA ARG A 478 26.79 -26.82 0.99
C ARG A 478 26.79 -25.36 1.44
N VAL A 479 27.14 -24.46 0.53
CA VAL A 479 27.32 -23.01 0.82
C VAL A 479 26.00 -22.24 0.72
N THR A 480 24.95 -22.84 0.13
CA THR A 480 23.61 -22.27 0.05
C THR A 480 22.66 -22.88 1.08
N ASP A 481 21.97 -22.02 1.82
CA ASP A 481 21.01 -22.41 2.86
C ASP A 481 19.58 -22.02 2.46
N ASP A 482 18.70 -23.02 2.39
CA ASP A 482 17.27 -22.86 2.07
C ASP A 482 16.42 -22.67 3.35
N ARG A 483 17.07 -22.36 4.49
CA ARG A 483 16.37 -22.13 5.76
C ARG A 483 15.38 -20.98 5.67
N ALA A 484 14.28 -21.16 6.41
CA ALA A 484 13.28 -20.12 6.56
C ALA A 484 13.90 -18.85 7.16
N PRO A 485 13.52 -17.67 6.66
CA PRO A 485 14.02 -16.41 7.22
C PRO A 485 13.48 -16.17 8.62
N THR A 486 14.20 -15.36 9.40
CA THR A 486 13.76 -14.82 10.68
C THR A 486 13.18 -13.41 10.51
N PRO A 487 12.08 -13.08 11.21
CA PRO A 487 11.55 -11.72 11.22
C PRO A 487 12.47 -10.72 11.93
N VAL A 488 13.42 -11.19 12.75
CA VAL A 488 14.37 -10.34 13.46
C VAL A 488 15.57 -10.05 12.56
N SER A 489 15.72 -8.79 12.15
CA SER A 489 16.84 -8.35 11.30
C SER A 489 18.18 -8.36 12.06
N ASP A 490 19.24 -8.83 11.40
CA ASP A 490 20.63 -8.72 11.86
C ASP A 490 21.33 -7.51 11.22
N GLY A 491 21.03 -6.33 11.76
CA GLY A 491 21.58 -5.03 11.36
C GLY A 491 20.61 -4.15 10.56
N PRO A 492 20.92 -2.84 10.44
CA PRO A 492 20.11 -1.88 9.69
C PRO A 492 20.24 -2.09 8.18
N TRP A 493 19.28 -1.55 7.43
CA TRP A 493 19.29 -1.54 5.96
C TRP A 493 18.96 -0.16 5.44
N SER A 494 19.57 0.20 4.33
CA SER A 494 19.30 1.44 3.61
C SER A 494 18.96 1.13 2.16
N GLN A 495 17.99 1.86 1.61
CA GLN A 495 17.67 1.86 0.18
C GLN A 495 18.39 2.98 -0.58
N ALA A 496 19.41 3.62 0.04
CA ALA A 496 20.10 4.78 -0.50
C ALA A 496 20.59 4.58 -1.94
N ARG A 497 21.14 3.42 -2.29
CA ARG A 497 21.58 3.14 -3.67
C ARG A 497 20.45 3.21 -4.69
N LEU A 498 19.28 2.64 -4.39
CA LEU A 498 18.10 2.73 -5.25
C LEU A 498 17.64 4.18 -5.37
N ASP A 499 17.56 4.90 -4.25
CA ASP A 499 17.12 6.30 -4.21
C ASP A 499 18.08 7.22 -5.00
N LEU A 500 19.40 7.01 -4.89
CA LEU A 500 20.42 7.75 -5.65
C LEU A 500 20.37 7.45 -7.15
N VAL A 501 20.15 6.20 -7.54
CA VAL A 501 20.00 5.82 -8.95
C VAL A 501 18.71 6.42 -9.54
N ARG A 502 17.62 6.46 -8.76
CA ARG A 502 16.39 7.14 -9.16
C ARG A 502 16.62 8.63 -9.37
N LEU A 503 17.26 9.32 -8.43
CA LEU A 503 17.63 10.74 -8.58
C LEU A 503 18.44 10.97 -9.87
N ARG A 504 19.40 10.08 -10.17
CA ARG A 504 20.21 10.15 -11.39
C ARG A 504 19.40 10.07 -12.69
N PHE A 505 18.33 9.26 -12.72
CA PHE A 505 17.55 9.03 -13.94
C PHE A 505 16.29 9.89 -14.05
N PHE A 506 15.78 10.43 -12.94
CA PHE A 506 14.46 11.07 -12.90
C PHE A 506 14.54 12.59 -13.02
N GLU A 507 15.74 13.14 -12.87
CA GLU A 507 16.01 14.56 -13.02
C GLU A 507 16.80 14.85 -14.29
N ASP A 508 16.42 15.91 -14.99
CA ASP A 508 17.02 16.34 -16.26
C ASP A 508 18.41 16.99 -16.10
N ALA A 509 19.01 16.92 -14.89
CA ALA A 509 20.25 17.60 -14.53
C ALA A 509 21.32 16.62 -14.02
N PRO A 510 22.34 16.28 -14.83
CA PRO A 510 23.38 15.29 -14.49
C PRO A 510 24.23 15.59 -13.23
N GLY A 511 24.12 16.81 -12.67
CA GLY A 511 24.84 17.25 -11.46
C GLY A 511 23.99 17.27 -10.18
N ILE A 512 22.67 17.09 -10.29
CA ILE A 512 21.79 17.24 -9.13
C ILE A 512 22.07 16.20 -8.05
N VAL A 513 22.46 14.98 -8.44
CA VAL A 513 22.78 13.91 -7.50
C VAL A 513 23.97 14.33 -6.64
N GLN A 514 25.00 14.96 -7.22
CA GLN A 514 26.18 15.45 -6.49
C GLN A 514 25.83 16.58 -5.52
N GLU A 515 24.82 17.39 -5.82
CA GLU A 515 24.37 18.50 -4.98
C GLU A 515 23.38 18.05 -3.89
N THR A 516 22.60 16.98 -4.13
CA THR A 516 21.44 16.63 -3.29
C THR A 516 21.53 15.27 -2.62
N TRP A 517 22.54 14.44 -2.90
CA TRP A 517 22.65 13.09 -2.33
C TRP A 517 22.64 13.08 -0.80
N GLN A 518 23.11 14.15 -0.15
CA GLN A 518 23.11 14.29 1.31
C GLN A 518 21.69 14.31 1.91
N ASN A 519 20.67 14.58 1.09
CA ASN A 519 19.27 14.51 1.49
C ASN A 519 18.74 13.07 1.48
N VAL A 520 19.40 12.15 0.76
CA VAL A 520 19.01 10.74 0.71
C VAL A 520 19.31 10.09 2.07
N PRO A 521 18.30 9.52 2.75
CA PRO A 521 18.47 8.93 4.06
C PRO A 521 19.54 7.83 4.05
N ASP A 522 20.46 7.90 5.01
CA ASP A 522 21.53 6.93 5.25
C ASP A 522 22.52 6.72 4.09
N ALA A 523 22.50 7.60 3.07
CA ALA A 523 23.44 7.52 1.95
C ALA A 523 24.87 7.84 2.38
N THR A 524 25.83 7.09 1.85
CA THR A 524 27.26 7.33 2.09
C THR A 524 27.99 7.82 0.83
N PRO A 525 29.21 8.36 0.97
CA PRO A 525 30.05 8.66 -0.20
C PRO A 525 30.31 7.45 -1.11
N ALA A 526 30.36 6.23 -0.55
CA ALA A 526 30.52 5.00 -1.32
C ALA A 526 29.26 4.69 -2.14
N ASP A 527 28.06 4.89 -1.57
CA ASP A 527 26.80 4.75 -2.30
C ASP A 527 26.67 5.77 -3.45
N LEU A 528 27.12 7.01 -3.22
CA LEU A 528 27.18 8.03 -4.28
C LEU A 528 28.17 7.63 -5.39
N ALA A 529 29.37 7.16 -5.03
CA ALA A 529 30.37 6.69 -5.99
C ALA A 529 29.79 5.55 -6.85
N TYR A 530 29.11 4.59 -6.22
CA TYR A 530 28.44 3.49 -6.91
C TYR A 530 27.35 4.00 -7.87
N ALA A 531 26.41 4.83 -7.37
CA ALA A 531 25.30 5.35 -8.18
C ALA A 531 25.77 6.20 -9.37
N THR A 532 26.93 6.85 -9.25
CA THR A 532 27.57 7.66 -10.30
C THR A 532 28.52 6.87 -11.20
N GLY A 533 28.67 5.56 -10.99
CA GLY A 533 29.51 4.67 -11.82
C GLY A 533 31.00 4.71 -11.51
N ARG A 534 31.44 5.36 -10.43
CA ARG A 534 32.83 5.37 -9.96
C ARG A 534 33.08 4.13 -9.10
N LEU A 535 33.15 2.98 -9.75
CA LEU A 535 33.11 1.68 -9.07
C LEU A 535 34.36 1.39 -8.22
N ASP A 536 35.54 1.83 -8.65
CA ASP A 536 36.77 1.70 -7.84
C ASP A 536 36.66 2.49 -6.54
N GLU A 537 36.26 3.77 -6.62
CA GLU A 537 36.01 4.63 -5.45
C GLU A 537 34.92 4.05 -4.54
N ALA A 538 33.88 3.44 -5.12
CA ALA A 538 32.83 2.79 -4.36
C ALA A 538 33.36 1.57 -3.60
N ALA A 539 34.15 0.71 -4.26
CA ALA A 539 34.74 -0.47 -3.63
C ALA A 539 35.66 -0.08 -2.47
N ASP A 540 36.53 0.91 -2.66
CA ASP A 540 37.41 1.42 -1.61
C ASP A 540 36.63 2.07 -0.46
N GLY A 541 35.58 2.82 -0.79
CA GLY A 541 34.67 3.39 0.20
C GLY A 541 34.00 2.32 1.06
N TYR A 542 33.44 1.27 0.46
CA TYR A 542 32.82 0.17 1.21
C TYR A 542 33.83 -0.64 2.03
N ARG A 543 35.07 -0.83 1.55
CA ARG A 543 36.15 -1.42 2.36
C ARG A 543 36.45 -0.58 3.59
N ALA A 544 36.56 0.74 3.43
CA ALA A 544 36.80 1.65 4.55
C ALA A 544 35.64 1.63 5.55
N GLU A 545 34.39 1.57 5.07
CA GLU A 545 33.22 1.41 5.93
C GLU A 545 33.25 0.09 6.71
N LEU A 546 33.64 -1.02 6.07
CA LEU A 546 33.76 -2.33 6.72
C LEU A 546 34.95 -2.43 7.68
N ALA A 547 36.01 -1.65 7.47
CA ALA A 547 37.09 -1.53 8.45
C ALA A 547 36.61 -0.82 9.74
N ALA A 548 35.71 0.16 9.59
CA ALA A 548 35.13 0.89 10.73
C ALA A 548 33.98 0.12 11.42
N ASP A 549 33.08 -0.48 10.65
CA ASP A 549 31.99 -1.35 11.12
C ASP A 549 31.95 -2.63 10.28
N PRO A 550 32.69 -3.68 10.71
CA PRO A 550 32.77 -4.95 10.00
C PRO A 550 31.45 -5.70 9.85
N ASP A 551 30.39 -5.30 10.57
CA ASP A 551 29.12 -5.99 10.62
C ASP A 551 28.00 -5.26 9.87
N ARG A 552 28.30 -4.11 9.25
CA ARG A 552 27.36 -3.26 8.51
C ARG A 552 26.82 -3.94 7.24
N PRO A 553 25.53 -4.34 7.20
CA PRO A 553 24.99 -5.10 6.07
C PRO A 553 25.09 -4.37 4.72
N ALA A 554 24.77 -3.08 4.69
CA ALA A 554 24.71 -2.29 3.47
C ALA A 554 26.06 -2.21 2.74
N SER A 555 27.17 -2.19 3.47
CA SER A 555 28.54 -2.07 2.94
C SER A 555 29.04 -3.40 2.38
N TRP A 556 28.69 -4.55 2.99
CA TRP A 556 28.96 -5.88 2.43
C TRP A 556 28.31 -6.05 1.05
N ILE A 557 27.04 -5.66 0.92
CA ILE A 557 26.32 -5.77 -0.36
C ILE A 557 26.83 -4.73 -1.36
N GLY A 558 27.07 -3.49 -0.92
CA GLY A 558 27.66 -2.44 -1.75
C GLY A 558 29.00 -2.84 -2.36
N LEU A 559 29.88 -3.45 -1.56
CA LEU A 559 31.16 -4.01 -2.01
C LEU A 559 30.93 -5.10 -3.07
N GLY A 560 29.98 -6.01 -2.84
CA GLY A 560 29.61 -7.06 -3.81
C GLY A 560 29.16 -6.49 -5.16
N LEU A 561 28.34 -5.42 -5.15
CA LEU A 561 27.88 -4.75 -6.35
C LEU A 561 29.01 -4.03 -7.09
N ALA A 562 29.88 -3.30 -6.37
CA ALA A 562 31.03 -2.63 -6.96
C ALA A 562 32.00 -3.62 -7.61
N LEU A 563 32.33 -4.70 -6.90
CA LEU A 563 33.17 -5.80 -7.41
C LEU A 563 32.55 -6.51 -8.61
N SER A 564 31.21 -6.65 -8.65
CA SER A 564 30.52 -7.21 -9.82
C SER A 564 30.75 -6.35 -11.06
N GLY A 565 30.63 -5.02 -10.94
CA GLY A 565 30.86 -4.10 -12.06
C GLY A 565 32.32 -3.97 -12.47
N LEU A 566 33.27 -4.23 -11.55
CA LEU A 566 34.71 -4.29 -11.83
C LEU A 566 35.16 -5.65 -12.41
N GLY A 567 34.27 -6.64 -12.54
CA GLY A 567 34.59 -7.96 -13.09
C GLY A 567 35.21 -8.97 -12.09
N ALA A 568 35.20 -8.67 -10.78
CA ALA A 568 35.67 -9.58 -9.73
C ALA A 568 34.60 -10.64 -9.37
N HIS A 569 34.35 -11.55 -10.33
CA HIS A 569 33.16 -12.41 -10.31
C HIS A 569 33.03 -13.34 -9.10
N ALA A 570 34.11 -13.90 -8.56
CA ALA A 570 34.01 -14.83 -7.43
C ALA A 570 33.59 -14.12 -6.14
N ALA A 571 34.29 -13.06 -5.74
CA ALA A 571 33.91 -12.25 -4.58
C ALA A 571 32.48 -11.70 -4.70
N ALA A 572 32.14 -11.12 -5.85
CA ALA A 572 30.81 -10.61 -6.11
C ALA A 572 29.72 -11.70 -5.99
N ARG A 573 29.94 -12.90 -6.55
CA ARG A 573 29.00 -14.02 -6.42
C ARG A 573 28.73 -14.37 -4.96
N ALA A 574 29.77 -14.44 -4.12
CA ALA A 574 29.59 -14.76 -2.70
C ALA A 574 28.83 -13.68 -1.94
N LEU A 575 29.22 -12.42 -2.15
CA LEU A 575 28.62 -11.26 -1.49
C LEU A 575 27.17 -10.99 -1.90
N LEU A 576 26.75 -11.46 -3.07
CA LEU A 576 25.38 -11.23 -3.56
C LEU A 576 24.48 -12.47 -3.42
N SER A 577 25.04 -13.69 -3.38
CA SER A 577 24.26 -14.94 -3.34
C SER A 577 24.14 -15.53 -1.92
N CYS A 578 25.18 -15.45 -1.10
CA CYS A 578 25.17 -15.96 0.28
C CYS A 578 25.85 -14.98 1.27
N PRO A 579 25.50 -13.68 1.25
CA PRO A 579 26.14 -12.69 2.11
C PRO A 579 26.03 -12.99 3.61
N GLU A 580 24.93 -13.61 4.04
CA GLU A 580 24.73 -14.05 5.42
C GLU A 580 25.82 -15.01 5.89
N LEU A 581 26.26 -15.92 5.01
CA LEU A 581 27.31 -16.88 5.30
C LEU A 581 28.67 -16.21 5.29
N VAL A 582 28.98 -15.40 4.28
CA VAL A 582 30.25 -14.67 4.18
C VAL A 582 30.47 -13.83 5.44
N ARG A 583 29.46 -13.06 5.85
CA ARG A 583 29.52 -12.23 7.07
C ARG A 583 29.66 -13.08 8.35
N ALA A 584 28.93 -14.19 8.47
CA ALA A 584 29.04 -15.07 9.63
C ALA A 584 30.44 -15.72 9.74
N VAL A 585 31.02 -16.15 8.62
CA VAL A 585 32.38 -16.68 8.55
C VAL A 585 33.39 -15.59 8.88
N HIS A 586 33.23 -14.37 8.35
CA HIS A 586 34.09 -13.22 8.67
C HIS A 586 34.09 -12.91 10.16
N ARG A 587 32.91 -12.83 10.79
CA ARG A 587 32.76 -12.63 12.25
C ARG A 587 33.54 -13.67 13.05
N ARG A 588 33.42 -14.96 12.70
CA ARG A 588 34.12 -16.06 13.38
C ARG A 588 35.62 -15.99 13.16
N VAL A 589 36.07 -15.87 11.91
CA VAL A 589 37.48 -15.78 11.55
C VAL A 589 38.15 -14.58 12.23
N ARG A 590 37.52 -13.40 12.23
CA ARG A 590 38.03 -12.20 12.91
C ARG A 590 38.24 -12.40 14.41
N SER A 591 37.43 -13.24 15.06
CA SER A 591 37.57 -13.55 16.49
C SER A 591 38.68 -14.55 16.81
N GLU A 592 39.13 -15.33 15.81
CA GLU A 592 40.07 -16.45 15.99
C GLU A 592 41.42 -16.23 15.28
N ALA A 593 41.47 -15.37 14.26
CA ALA A 593 42.66 -15.11 13.47
C ALA A 593 43.64 -14.16 14.17
N THR A 594 44.93 -14.35 13.88
CA THR A 594 46.02 -13.52 14.39
C THR A 594 46.31 -12.29 13.53
N SER A 595 45.67 -12.19 12.35
CA SER A 595 45.83 -11.09 11.39
C SER A 595 44.48 -10.64 10.86
N GLU A 596 44.43 -9.40 10.40
CA GLU A 596 43.23 -8.81 9.80
C GLU A 596 42.86 -9.55 8.51
N VAL A 597 41.58 -9.91 8.36
CA VAL A 597 41.07 -10.62 7.19
C VAL A 597 40.22 -9.68 6.36
N ALA A 598 40.70 -9.37 5.16
CA ALA A 598 40.01 -8.51 4.23
C ALA A 598 38.66 -9.16 3.79
N PRO A 599 37.53 -8.43 3.87
CA PRO A 599 36.21 -8.91 3.47
C PRO A 599 36.14 -9.53 2.06
N ASP A 600 36.81 -8.92 1.09
CA ASP A 600 36.82 -9.32 -0.31
C ASP A 600 37.72 -10.52 -0.58
N GLU A 601 38.83 -10.70 0.13
CA GLU A 601 39.65 -11.92 0.04
C GLU A 601 38.89 -13.16 0.50
N LEU A 602 38.20 -13.05 1.64
CA LEU A 602 37.37 -14.14 2.16
C LEU A 602 36.19 -14.42 1.21
N ALA A 603 35.52 -13.38 0.73
CA ALA A 603 34.44 -13.51 -0.23
C ALA A 603 34.90 -14.15 -1.54
N ASP A 604 36.05 -13.76 -2.07
CA ASP A 604 36.64 -14.34 -3.28
C ASP A 604 36.87 -15.84 -3.10
N TRP A 605 37.46 -16.22 -1.97
CA TRP A 605 37.71 -17.62 -1.66
C TRP A 605 36.41 -18.43 -1.56
N ILE A 606 35.40 -17.96 -0.81
CA ILE A 606 34.08 -18.62 -0.72
C ILE A 606 33.45 -18.71 -2.12
N GLY A 607 33.52 -17.63 -2.89
CA GLY A 607 32.90 -17.51 -4.21
C GLY A 607 33.47 -18.40 -5.29
N ARG A 608 34.68 -18.92 -5.12
CA ARG A 608 35.27 -19.97 -5.98
C ARG A 608 34.56 -21.32 -5.84
N PHE A 609 33.79 -21.52 -4.77
CA PHE A 609 33.05 -22.77 -4.51
C PHE A 609 31.54 -22.66 -4.76
N LEU A 610 31.06 -21.46 -5.10
CA LEU A 610 29.70 -21.26 -5.58
C LEU A 610 29.64 -21.60 -7.07
N THR A 611 28.85 -22.62 -7.40
CA THR A 611 28.56 -23.06 -8.77
C THR A 611 27.44 -22.24 -9.38
#